data_AF-A0A522DQW4-F1
#
_entry.id   AF-A0A522DQW4-F1
#
_cell.length_a   1.000
_cell.length_b   1.000
_cell.length_c   1.000
_cell.angle_alpha   90.00
_cell.angle_beta   90.00
_cell.angle_gamma   90.00
#
_symmetry.space_group_name_H-M   'P 1'
#
loop_
_entity.id
_entity.type
_entity.pdbx_description
1 polymer ?
#
loop_
_entity_poly.entity_id
_entity_poly.type
_entity_poly.pdbx_seq_one_letter_code
_entity_poly.pdbx_strand_id
1 'polypeptide(L)'
;MAVSGWFVLLVGLGVVPLVATGQAIVFWLWLAAVAVITIIDLAFAGSPRQVVLRRELPRRVRLGETVASTLLVTNTGRRTIRGLVRDGWPPSAGATPRRARIDLPPGERRAFTTMLTPFRRGERNAAHVTIRS
;
A
#
# COMPACT_ATOMS: atom_id res chain seq x y z
N MET A 1 -7.19 7.46 -1.55
CA MET A 1 -7.32 6.27 -0.65
C MET A 1 -8.65 5.59 -0.94
N ALA A 2 -8.71 4.27 -1.17
CA ALA A 2 -9.98 3.62 -1.57
C ALA A 2 -11.13 3.89 -0.58
N VAL A 3 -10.86 3.87 0.73
CA VAL A 3 -11.73 4.42 1.80
C VAL A 3 -10.83 4.83 2.97
N SER A 4 -10.84 6.09 3.38
CA SER A 4 -10.12 6.59 4.55
C SER A 4 -11.08 7.05 5.64
N GLY A 5 -10.63 7.14 6.91
CA GLY A 5 -11.46 7.71 7.97
C GLY A 5 -11.90 9.15 7.67
N TRP A 6 -11.03 9.92 7.00
CA TRP A 6 -11.33 11.27 6.52
C TRP A 6 -12.40 11.29 5.44
N PHE A 7 -12.40 10.33 4.52
CA PHE A 7 -13.46 10.21 3.52
C PHE A 7 -14.81 9.94 4.19
N VAL A 8 -14.86 9.03 5.16
CA VAL A 8 -16.08 8.73 5.92
C VAL A 8 -16.59 9.98 6.66
N LEU A 9 -15.69 10.74 7.29
CA LEU A 9 -16.03 12.00 7.96
C LEU A 9 -16.56 13.03 6.96
N LEU A 10 -15.90 13.20 5.81
CA LEU A 10 -16.31 14.14 4.76
C LEU A 10 -17.71 13.81 4.21
N VAL A 11 -18.00 12.53 3.97
CA VAL A 11 -19.34 12.08 3.58
C VAL A 11 -20.34 12.39 4.69
N GLY A 12 -20.03 12.03 5.94
CA GLY A 12 -20.90 12.25 7.10
C GLY A 12 -21.21 13.72 7.38
N LEU A 13 -20.27 14.63 7.08
CA LEU A 13 -20.46 16.07 7.25
C LEU A 13 -21.58 16.63 6.36
N GLY A 14 -21.98 15.92 5.32
CA GLY A 14 -23.15 16.25 4.49
C GLY A 14 -24.48 16.22 5.24
N VAL A 15 -24.55 15.56 6.40
CA VAL A 15 -25.74 15.56 7.25
C VAL A 15 -25.97 16.94 7.88
N VAL A 16 -24.91 17.70 8.16
CA VAL A 16 -25.00 19.02 8.79
C VAL A 16 -25.82 20.01 7.95
N PRO A 17 -25.49 20.27 6.67
CA PRO A 17 -26.27 21.20 5.86
C PRO A 17 -27.68 20.68 5.53
N LEU A 18 -27.88 19.35 5.48
CA LEU A 18 -29.21 18.76 5.34
C LEU A 18 -30.11 19.12 6.53
N VAL A 19 -29.62 18.94 7.76
CA VAL A 19 -30.37 19.27 8.98
C VAL A 19 -30.59 20.77 9.12
N ALA A 20 -29.57 21.58 8.78
CA ALA A 20 -29.65 23.04 8.90
C ALA A 20 -30.64 23.69 7.91
N THR A 21 -30.74 23.16 6.69
CA THR A 21 -31.58 23.75 5.63
C THR A 21 -32.93 23.06 5.47
N GLY A 22 -33.06 21.80 5.90
CA GLY A 22 -34.22 20.95 5.63
C GLY A 22 -34.40 20.57 4.16
N GLN A 23 -33.44 20.91 3.29
CA GLN A 23 -33.55 20.73 1.84
C GLN A 23 -32.75 19.52 1.37
N ALA A 24 -33.44 18.50 0.87
CA ALA A 24 -32.80 17.28 0.34
C ALA A 24 -31.81 17.57 -0.80
N ILE A 25 -32.04 18.63 -1.59
CA ILE A 25 -31.15 18.99 -2.71
C ILE A 25 -29.74 19.35 -2.23
N VAL A 26 -29.60 19.97 -1.06
CA VAL A 26 -28.30 20.35 -0.50
C VAL A 26 -27.45 19.12 -0.17
N PHE A 27 -28.09 18.06 0.33
CA PHE A 27 -27.44 16.78 0.58
C PHE A 27 -26.96 16.12 -0.71
N TRP A 28 -27.80 16.11 -1.76
CA TRP A 28 -27.40 15.54 -3.06
C TRP A 28 -26.24 16.31 -3.70
N LEU A 29 -26.25 17.65 -3.60
CA LEU A 29 -25.13 18.48 -4.05
C LEU A 29 -23.84 18.18 -3.27
N TRP A 30 -23.94 17.96 -1.95
CA TRP A 30 -22.80 17.56 -1.13
C TRP A 30 -22.22 16.22 -1.58
N LEU A 31 -23.08 15.19 -1.76
CA LEU A 31 -22.64 13.88 -2.24
C LEU A 31 -22.01 13.96 -3.62
N ALA A 32 -22.57 14.78 -4.52
CA ALA A 32 -21.99 15.01 -5.84
C ALA A 32 -20.60 15.66 -5.74
N ALA A 33 -20.43 16.66 -4.88
CA ALA A 33 -19.13 17.28 -4.65
C ALA A 33 -18.10 16.27 -4.10
N VAL A 34 -18.48 15.45 -3.12
CA VAL A 34 -17.60 14.39 -2.58
C VAL A 34 -17.25 13.35 -3.65
N ALA A 35 -18.20 12.97 -4.50
CA ALA A 35 -17.95 12.05 -5.61
C ALA A 35 -16.94 12.64 -6.61
N VAL A 36 -17.07 13.92 -6.97
CA VAL A 36 -16.12 14.61 -7.86
C VAL A 36 -14.72 14.64 -7.26
N ILE A 37 -14.59 15.01 -5.97
CA ILE A 37 -13.30 15.01 -5.26
C ILE A 37 -12.68 13.60 -5.27
N THR A 38 -13.48 12.57 -5.06
CA THR A 38 -13.02 11.16 -5.04
C THR A 38 -12.55 10.70 -6.41
N ILE A 39 -13.26 11.06 -7.48
CA ILE A 39 -12.85 10.76 -8.85
C ILE A 39 -11.52 11.43 -9.18
N ILE A 40 -11.35 12.70 -8.78
CA ILE A 40 -10.10 13.44 -8.96
C ILE A 40 -8.97 12.75 -8.20
N ASP A 41 -9.15 12.42 -6.91
CA ASP A 41 -8.15 11.68 -6.11
C ASP A 41 -7.73 10.37 -6.80
N LEU A 42 -8.73 9.60 -7.26
CA LEU A 42 -8.49 8.32 -7.91
C LEU A 42 -7.77 8.46 -9.26
N ALA A 43 -8.06 9.52 -10.03
CA ALA A 43 -7.42 9.79 -11.31
C ALA A 43 -5.93 10.18 -11.17
N PHE A 44 -5.56 10.80 -10.05
CA PHE A 44 -4.17 11.16 -9.73
C PHE A 44 -3.41 10.07 -8.98
N ALA A 45 -4.10 9.13 -8.33
CA ALA A 45 -3.49 8.03 -7.62
C ALA A 45 -2.72 7.07 -8.56
N GLY A 46 -1.53 6.65 -8.12
CA GLY A 46 -0.78 5.60 -8.81
C GLY A 46 -1.45 4.23 -8.68
N SER A 47 -1.60 3.52 -9.81
CA SER A 47 -2.26 2.21 -9.83
C SER A 47 -1.33 1.11 -9.31
N PRO A 48 -1.69 0.40 -8.22
CA PRO A 48 -0.89 -0.71 -7.72
C PRO A 48 -0.81 -1.89 -8.70
N ARG A 49 -1.75 -1.99 -9.65
CA ARG A 49 -1.76 -3.02 -10.70
C ARG A 49 -0.61 -2.87 -11.70
N GLN A 50 -0.02 -1.68 -11.77
CA GLN A 50 1.13 -1.38 -12.62
C GLN A 50 2.44 -1.51 -11.84
N VAL A 51 2.46 -2.28 -10.77
CA VAL A 51 3.67 -2.58 -10.00
C VAL A 51 4.15 -3.99 -10.30
N VAL A 52 5.40 -4.09 -10.74
CA VAL A 52 6.07 -5.37 -10.94
C VAL A 52 7.01 -5.64 -9.77
N LEU A 53 6.87 -6.84 -9.20
CA LEU A 53 7.67 -7.30 -8.08
C LEU A 53 8.65 -8.36 -8.55
N ARG A 54 9.93 -8.22 -8.18
CA ARG A 54 10.95 -9.26 -8.33
C ARG A 54 11.66 -9.48 -7.00
N ARG A 55 12.05 -10.71 -6.73
CA ARG A 55 12.73 -11.07 -5.48
C ARG A 55 14.05 -11.74 -5.77
N GLU A 56 15.07 -11.30 -5.07
CA GLU A 56 16.39 -11.89 -5.05
C GLU A 56 16.64 -12.44 -3.65
N LEU A 57 16.82 -13.75 -3.55
CA LEU A 57 17.11 -14.41 -2.28
C LEU A 57 17.94 -15.69 -2.53
N PRO A 58 18.80 -16.11 -1.60
CA PRO A 58 19.52 -17.39 -1.74
C PRO A 58 18.59 -18.59 -1.67
N ARG A 59 18.85 -19.63 -2.47
CA ARG A 59 17.98 -20.82 -2.51
C ARG A 59 17.90 -21.58 -1.18
N ARG A 60 18.95 -21.52 -0.36
CA ARG A 60 19.06 -22.19 0.95
C ARG A 60 19.90 -21.35 1.90
N VAL A 61 19.62 -21.45 3.19
CA VAL A 61 20.34 -20.78 4.29
C VAL A 61 20.41 -21.74 5.47
N ARG A 62 21.45 -21.64 6.30
CA ARG A 62 21.53 -22.44 7.53
C ARG A 62 20.56 -21.89 8.58
N LEU A 63 20.13 -22.76 9.50
CA LEU A 63 19.29 -22.33 10.63
C LEU A 63 20.09 -21.37 11.52
N GLY A 64 19.48 -20.24 11.92
CA GLY A 64 20.12 -19.22 12.74
C GLY A 64 21.06 -18.27 11.98
N GLU A 65 21.37 -18.57 10.71
CA GLU A 65 22.13 -17.66 9.85
C GLU A 65 21.25 -16.53 9.36
N THR A 66 21.83 -15.33 9.27
CA THR A 66 21.15 -14.14 8.79
C THR A 66 21.46 -13.93 7.30
N VAL A 67 20.42 -13.80 6.49
CA VAL A 67 20.54 -13.64 5.03
C VAL A 67 19.69 -12.47 4.54
N ALA A 68 20.14 -11.80 3.49
CA ALA A 68 19.40 -10.73 2.84
C ALA A 68 18.41 -11.28 1.80
N SER A 69 17.16 -10.81 1.84
CA SER A 69 16.17 -10.93 0.76
C SER A 69 15.92 -9.54 0.20
N THR A 70 16.21 -9.32 -1.08
CA THR A 70 15.97 -8.05 -1.76
C THR A 70 14.70 -8.14 -2.59
N LEU A 71 13.72 -7.29 -2.26
CA LEU A 71 12.50 -7.11 -3.02
C LEU A 71 12.65 -5.88 -3.93
N LEU A 72 12.67 -6.11 -5.24
CA LEU A 72 12.65 -5.08 -6.27
C LEU A 72 11.20 -4.73 -6.61
N VAL A 73 10.82 -3.48 -6.38
CA VAL A 73 9.49 -2.95 -6.68
C VAL A 73 9.64 -1.95 -7.83
N THR A 74 9.04 -2.25 -8.98
CA THR A 74 9.13 -1.43 -10.19
C THR A 74 7.76 -0.85 -10.52
N ASN A 75 7.66 0.47 -10.69
CA ASN A 75 6.45 1.11 -11.15
C ASN A 75 6.49 1.23 -12.67
N THR A 76 5.69 0.42 -13.36
CA THR A 76 5.55 0.49 -14.82
C THR A 76 4.42 1.44 -15.26
N GLY A 77 3.77 2.10 -14.29
CA GLY A 77 2.71 3.06 -14.51
C GLY A 77 3.22 4.48 -14.79
N ARG A 78 2.27 5.39 -15.03
CA ARG A 78 2.52 6.80 -15.37
C ARG A 78 2.47 7.76 -14.18
N ARG A 79 2.14 7.27 -12.98
CA ARG A 79 1.90 8.08 -11.78
C ARG A 79 2.78 7.59 -10.63
N THR A 80 3.26 8.51 -9.80
CA THR A 80 4.08 8.19 -8.63
C THR A 80 3.27 7.40 -7.60
N ILE A 81 3.86 6.34 -7.06
CA ILE A 81 3.29 5.56 -5.96
C ILE A 81 4.05 5.92 -4.68
N ARG A 82 3.32 6.50 -3.72
CA ARG A 82 3.82 6.80 -2.38
C ARG A 82 3.10 5.95 -1.37
N GLY A 83 3.82 5.46 -0.37
CA GLY A 83 3.19 4.69 0.68
C GLY A 83 4.15 3.82 1.48
N LEU A 84 3.63 2.70 1.96
CA LEU A 84 4.33 1.68 2.71
C LEU A 84 4.30 0.38 1.92
N VAL A 85 5.47 -0.22 1.74
CA VAL A 85 5.60 -1.61 1.30
C VAL A 85 5.76 -2.49 2.53
N ARG A 86 5.06 -3.63 2.54
CA ARG A 86 5.20 -4.69 3.54
C ARG A 86 5.51 -6.00 2.85
N ASP A 87 6.56 -6.65 3.30
CA ASP A 87 6.91 -8.00 2.85
C ASP A 87 6.31 -9.05 3.80
N GLY A 88 5.49 -9.95 3.26
CA GLY A 88 4.64 -10.88 3.99
C GLY A 88 5.34 -12.15 4.46
N TRP A 89 6.46 -12.03 5.17
CA TRP A 89 7.16 -13.18 5.74
C TRP A 89 6.46 -13.74 7.00
N PRO A 90 6.44 -15.07 7.18
CA PRO A 90 6.01 -15.68 8.43
C PRO A 90 6.93 -15.27 9.59
N PRO A 91 6.45 -15.26 10.84
CA PRO A 91 7.25 -14.90 12.01
C PRO A 91 8.56 -15.70 12.12
N SER A 92 8.52 -16.99 11.76
CA SER A 92 9.64 -17.92 11.81
C SER A 92 10.80 -17.58 10.86
N ALA A 93 10.63 -16.65 9.93
CA ALA A 93 11.69 -16.16 9.06
C ALA A 93 12.56 -15.08 9.71
N GLY A 94 12.17 -14.52 10.86
CA GLY A 94 12.94 -13.47 11.54
C GLY A 94 13.10 -12.18 10.72
N ALA A 95 12.09 -11.84 9.91
CA ALA A 95 12.20 -10.78 8.90
C ALA A 95 12.21 -9.35 9.46
N THR A 96 13.29 -8.61 9.19
CA THR A 96 13.50 -7.20 9.61
C THR A 96 14.21 -6.37 8.53
N PRO A 97 13.75 -5.15 8.19
CA PRO A 97 12.47 -4.57 8.59
C PRO A 97 11.30 -5.21 7.83
N ARG A 98 10.13 -5.29 8.46
CA ARG A 98 8.91 -5.86 7.84
C ARG A 98 8.15 -4.85 6.98
N ARG A 99 8.38 -3.54 7.18
CA ARG A 99 7.73 -2.44 6.47
C ARG A 99 8.75 -1.37 6.12
N ALA A 100 8.59 -0.74 4.96
CA ALA A 100 9.40 0.39 4.55
C ALA A 100 8.53 1.43 3.84
N ARG A 101 8.86 2.72 4.00
CA ARG A 101 8.24 3.80 3.21
C ARG A 101 8.81 3.81 1.80
N ILE A 102 7.98 4.12 0.83
CA ILE A 102 8.33 4.13 -0.58
C ILE A 102 7.87 5.44 -1.22
N ASP A 103 8.73 6.00 -2.06
CA ASP A 103 8.39 6.98 -3.09
C ASP A 103 8.92 6.41 -4.40
N LEU A 104 8.00 6.01 -5.27
CA LEU A 104 8.27 5.24 -6.47
C LEU A 104 7.73 5.99 -7.70
N PRO A 105 8.55 6.86 -8.30
CA PRO A 105 8.18 7.61 -9.50
C PRO A 105 7.83 6.70 -10.70
N PRO A 106 7.15 7.24 -11.72
CA PRO A 106 6.84 6.51 -12.95
C PRO A 106 8.10 5.94 -13.61
N GLY A 107 8.06 4.67 -14.02
CA GLY A 107 9.19 4.00 -14.69
C GLY A 107 10.35 3.62 -13.77
N GLU A 108 10.33 4.01 -12.50
CA GLU A 108 11.43 3.76 -11.59
C GLU A 108 11.30 2.43 -10.82
N ARG A 109 12.44 2.00 -10.27
CA ARG A 109 12.57 0.85 -9.39
C ARG A 109 13.16 1.27 -8.05
N ARG A 110 12.68 0.63 -6.98
CA ARG A 110 13.28 0.68 -5.64
C ARG A 110 13.56 -0.72 -5.14
N ALA A 111 14.67 -0.87 -4.42
CA ALA A 111 15.07 -2.11 -3.79
C ALA A 111 14.80 -2.04 -2.28
N PHE A 112 14.20 -3.07 -1.73
CA PHE A 112 13.92 -3.21 -0.30
C PHE A 112 14.60 -4.46 0.23
N THR A 113 15.63 -4.27 1.05
CA THR A 113 16.36 -5.38 1.66
C THR A 113 15.74 -5.70 3.02
N THR A 114 15.33 -6.95 3.16
CA THR A 114 14.85 -7.52 4.42
C THR A 114 15.83 -8.59 4.88
N MET A 115 16.38 -8.45 6.08
CA MET A 115 17.19 -9.47 6.72
C MET A 115 16.29 -10.56 7.27
N LEU A 116 16.63 -11.82 7.00
CA LEU A 116 15.93 -13.01 7.47
C LEU A 116 16.87 -13.80 8.37
N THR A 117 16.44 -14.09 9.58
CA THR A 117 17.17 -14.95 10.53
C THR A 117 16.25 -16.09 10.98
N PRO A 118 16.13 -17.17 10.18
CA PRO A 118 15.19 -18.24 10.47
C PRO A 118 15.58 -19.01 11.73
N PHE A 119 14.64 -19.18 12.66
CA PHE A 119 14.86 -19.92 13.91
C PHE A 119 14.14 -21.28 13.98
N ARG A 120 13.40 -21.64 12.92
CA ARG A 120 12.75 -22.96 12.79
C ARG A 120 13.05 -23.58 11.42
N ARG A 121 13.36 -24.89 11.39
CA ARG A 121 13.62 -25.65 10.14
C ARG A 121 12.39 -25.79 9.24
N GLY A 122 12.63 -25.96 7.94
CA GLY A 122 11.61 -26.11 6.89
C GLY A 122 11.52 -24.90 5.97
N GLU A 123 10.67 -24.99 4.95
CA GLU A 123 10.52 -23.94 3.93
C GLU A 123 9.82 -22.69 4.47
N ARG A 124 10.30 -21.52 4.03
CA ARG A 124 9.72 -20.21 4.35
C ARG A 124 9.41 -19.51 3.04
N ASN A 125 8.13 -19.34 2.77
CA ASN A 125 7.63 -18.62 1.61
C ASN A 125 7.10 -17.27 2.05
N ALA A 126 7.46 -16.21 1.31
CA ALA A 126 6.81 -14.92 1.46
C ALA A 126 5.38 -15.04 0.90
N ALA A 127 4.37 -14.77 1.72
CA ALA A 127 2.98 -15.00 1.34
C ALA A 127 2.47 -14.00 0.29
N HIS A 128 2.72 -12.71 0.52
CA HIS A 128 2.26 -11.61 -0.33
C HIS A 128 3.08 -10.35 -0.03
N VAL A 129 3.11 -9.43 -0.98
CA VAL A 129 3.63 -8.07 -0.77
C VAL A 129 2.44 -7.13 -0.74
N THR A 130 2.35 -6.31 0.29
CA THR A 130 1.30 -5.28 0.41
C THR A 130 1.90 -3.92 0.14
N ILE A 131 1.30 -3.15 -0.76
CA ILE A 131 1.63 -1.74 -0.97
C ILE A 131 0.41 -0.92 -0.55
N ARG A 132 0.60 -0.01 0.39
CA ARG A 132 -0.46 0.86 0.91
C ARG A 132 -0.04 2.32 0.84
N SER A 133 -0.77 3.13 0.09
CA SER A 133 -0.71 4.60 0.10
C SER A 133 -1.50 5.20 1.24
#